data_AF-A0ABD0RKU2-F1
#
_entry.id   AF-A0ABD0RKU2-F1
#
_cell.length_a   1.000
_cell.length_b   1.000
_cell.length_c   1.000
_cell.angle_alpha   90.00
_cell.angle_beta   90.00
_cell.angle_gamma   90.00
#
_symmetry.space_group_name_H-M   'P 1'
#
loop_
_entity.id
_entity.type
_entity.pdbx_description
1 polymer ?
#
loop_
_entity_poly.entity_id
_entity_poly.type
_entity_poly.pdbx_seq_one_letter_code
_entity_poly.pdbx_strand_id
1 'polypeptide(L)' 'GVDYAHVFISSGENVRLPCNNALHDCKSTTWIYDRHSAAVELIAYGIKRKDIERHERLSLGSDCSLNIKN' A
#
# COMPACT_ATOMS: atom_id res chain seq x y z
N GLY A 1 -5.40 14.07 -15.54
CA GLY A 1 -4.77 14.43 -14.25
C GLY A 1 -4.69 13.19 -13.41
N VAL A 2 -3.66 13.04 -12.59
CA VAL A 2 -3.61 11.94 -11.60
C VAL A 2 -4.64 12.28 -10.52
N ASP A 3 -5.58 11.37 -10.28
CA ASP A 3 -6.59 11.52 -9.23
C ASP A 3 -5.97 11.18 -7.87
N TYR A 4 -6.03 12.13 -6.92
CA TYR A 4 -5.49 11.97 -5.59
C TYR A 4 -6.61 11.53 -4.65
N ALA A 5 -6.55 10.28 -4.21
CA ALA A 5 -7.47 9.75 -3.22
C ALA A 5 -6.98 10.06 -1.80
N HIS A 6 -7.81 10.73 -1.01
CA HIS A 6 -7.60 10.92 0.42
C HIS A 6 -8.48 9.95 1.21
N VAL A 7 -7.86 9.22 2.15
CA VAL A 7 -8.55 8.24 3.00
C VAL A 7 -8.40 8.66 4.45
N PHE A 8 -9.54 8.80 5.15
CA PHE A 8 -9.59 9.10 6.59
C PHE A 8 -10.07 7.86 7.32
N ILE A 9 -9.46 7.56 8.47
CA ILE A 9 -9.71 6.35 9.24
C ILE A 9 -9.59 6.62 10.73
N SER A 10 -10.41 5.93 11.55
CA SER A 10 -10.33 6.02 13.00
C SER A 10 -9.18 5.18 13.54
N SER A 11 -8.62 5.58 14.69
CA SER A 11 -7.57 4.80 15.34
C SER A 11 -8.05 3.37 15.63
N GLY A 12 -7.27 2.38 15.20
CA GLY A 12 -7.53 0.96 15.42
C GLY A 12 -8.31 0.23 14.32
N GLU A 13 -8.80 0.95 13.31
CA GLU A 13 -9.48 0.36 12.17
C GLU A 13 -8.49 -0.13 11.09
N ASN A 14 -8.96 -1.01 10.20
CA ASN A 14 -8.23 -1.45 9.02
C ASN A 14 -8.45 -0.48 7.87
N VAL A 15 -7.39 -0.13 7.13
CA VAL A 15 -7.49 0.74 5.96
C VAL A 15 -7.24 -0.04 4.67
N ARG A 16 -7.95 0.37 3.62
CA ARG A 16 -7.72 -0.07 2.25
C ARG A 16 -7.45 1.13 1.37
N LEU A 17 -6.27 1.19 0.79
CA LEU A 17 -5.87 2.23 -0.16
C LEU A 17 -6.11 1.72 -1.59
N PRO A 18 -6.95 2.39 -2.39
CA PRO A 18 -7.25 1.96 -3.76
C PRO A 18 -6.03 2.13 -4.69
N CYS A 19 -5.88 1.22 -5.66
CA CYS A 19 -4.89 1.33 -6.73
C CYS A 19 -5.60 1.67 -8.05
N ASN A 20 -5.40 2.87 -8.57
CA ASN A 20 -6.17 3.36 -9.72
C ASN A 20 -5.61 2.95 -11.10
N ASN A 21 -4.35 2.47 -11.16
CA ASN A 21 -3.63 2.18 -12.42
C ASN A 21 -3.02 0.76 -12.43
N ALA A 22 -3.65 -0.19 -11.77
CA ALA A 22 -3.13 -1.54 -11.63
C ALA A 22 -3.21 -2.35 -12.95
N LEU A 23 -2.09 -2.95 -13.36
CA LEU A 23 -2.09 -4.05 -14.32
C LEU A 23 -2.56 -5.34 -13.60
N HIS A 24 -3.08 -6.30 -14.38
CA HIS A 24 -3.83 -7.46 -13.87
C HIS A 24 -3.06 -8.35 -12.88
N ASP A 25 -1.74 -8.20 -12.75
CA ASP A 25 -0.86 -9.02 -11.91
C ASP A 25 -0.10 -8.26 -10.81
N CYS A 26 -0.39 -6.97 -10.60
CA CYS A 26 0.29 -6.09 -9.63
C CYS A 26 1.82 -6.01 -9.76
N LYS A 27 2.44 -6.63 -10.78
CA LYS A 27 3.91 -6.71 -10.88
C LYS A 27 4.57 -5.36 -11.12
N SER A 28 3.80 -4.39 -11.62
CA SER A 28 4.25 -3.01 -11.79
C SER A 28 3.80 -2.08 -10.66
N THR A 29 3.15 -2.61 -9.62
CA THR A 29 2.66 -1.81 -8.49
C THR A 29 3.72 -1.73 -7.40
N THR A 30 4.08 -0.51 -7.02
CA THR A 30 4.94 -0.22 -5.88
C THR A 30 4.17 0.68 -4.90
N TRP A 31 4.09 0.25 -3.64
CA TRP A 31 3.51 1.06 -2.56
C TRP A 31 4.64 1.67 -1.74
N ILE A 32 4.68 2.99 -1.70
CA ILE A 32 5.74 3.75 -1.03
C ILE A 32 5.11 4.49 0.15
N TYR A 33 5.68 4.31 1.34
CA TYR A 33 5.37 5.10 2.51
C TYR A 33 6.40 6.21 2.65
N ASP A 34 5.96 7.45 2.62
CA ASP A 34 6.81 8.62 2.86
C ASP A 34 6.27 9.40 4.06
N ARG A 35 7.14 9.60 5.04
CA ARG A 35 6.89 10.48 6.19
C ARG A 35 8.06 11.44 6.36
N HIS A 36 8.07 12.52 5.59
CA HIS A 36 8.93 13.71 5.70
C HIS A 36 10.46 13.51 5.63
N SER A 37 11.01 12.35 6.01
CA SER A 37 12.45 12.11 6.16
C SER A 37 13.01 11.03 5.24
N ALA A 38 12.25 9.97 4.96
CA ALA A 38 12.65 8.92 4.03
C ALA A 38 11.43 8.16 3.50
N ALA A 39 11.47 7.88 2.20
CA ALA A 39 10.52 6.99 1.54
C ALA A 39 10.95 5.53 1.72
N VAL A 40 10.01 4.67 2.11
CA VAL A 40 10.20 3.23 2.29
C VAL A 40 9.23 2.49 1.38
N GLU A 41 9.75 1.51 0.64
CA GLU A 41 8.89 0.61 -0.14
C GLU A 41 8.21 -0.40 0.79
N LEU A 42 6.88 -0.39 0.83
CA LEU A 42 6.09 -1.37 1.54
C LEU A 42 5.88 -2.64 0.70
N ILE A 43 5.57 -2.43 -0.58
CA ILE A 43 5.40 -3.44 -1.61
C ILE A 43 6.24 -2.99 -2.80
N ALA A 44 7.11 -3.85 -3.30
CA ALA A 44 7.92 -3.59 -4.49
C ALA A 44 7.52 -4.58 -5.59
N TYR A 45 7.09 -4.07 -6.74
CA TYR A 45 6.69 -4.90 -7.89
C TYR A 45 5.65 -5.97 -7.53
N GLY A 46 4.65 -5.61 -6.71
CA GLY A 46 3.62 -6.53 -6.21
C GLY A 46 4.09 -7.50 -5.12
N ILE A 47 5.36 -7.44 -4.72
CA ILE A 47 5.95 -8.31 -3.70
C ILE A 47 6.08 -7.56 -2.39
N LYS A 48 5.51 -8.14 -1.33
CA LYS A 48 5.59 -7.56 0.02
C LYS A 48 7.02 -7.61 0.56
N ARG A 49 7.55 -6.46 0.97
CA ARG A 49 8.83 -6.36 1.70
C ARG A 49 8.68 -6.97 3.10
N LYS A 50 9.67 -7.76 3.51
CA LYS A 50 9.66 -8.48 4.82
C LYS A 50 10.62 -7.85 5.82
N ASP A 51 11.51 -7.02 5.34
CA ASP A 51 12.56 -6.28 6.06
C ASP A 51 12.04 -5.02 6.75
N ILE A 52 10.76 -4.67 6.56
CA ILE A 52 10.11 -3.53 7.21
C ILE A 52 9.36 -3.96 8.46
N GLU A 53 9.36 -3.07 9.46
CA GLU A 53 8.57 -3.25 10.68
C GLU A 53 7.08 -3.43 10.34
N ARG A 54 6.42 -4.35 11.04
CA ARG A 54 4.97 -4.60 10.92
C ARG A 54 4.48 -5.05 9.53
N HIS A 55 5.35 -5.62 8.67
CA HIS A 55 4.96 -6.14 7.36
C HIS A 55 3.85 -7.21 7.40
N GLU A 56 3.64 -7.88 8.53
CA GLU A 56 2.52 -8.82 8.73
C GLU A 56 1.14 -8.16 8.61
N ARG A 57 1.05 -6.87 8.96
CA ARG A 57 -0.18 -6.06 8.85
C ARG A 57 -0.54 -5.71 7.40
N LEU A 58 0.41 -5.87 6.47
CA LEU A 58 0.24 -5.48 5.07
C LEU A 58 -0.20 -6.66 4.21
N SER A 59 -1.15 -6.41 3.32
CA SER A 59 -1.57 -7.36 2.27
C SER A 59 -2.03 -6.62 1.02
N LEU A 60 -1.83 -7.24 -0.14
CA LEU A 60 -2.38 -6.74 -1.40
C LEU A 60 -3.72 -7.41 -1.70
N GLY A 61 -4.71 -6.59 -2.06
CA GLY A 61 -5.93 -7.08 -2.69
C GLY A 61 -5.67 -7.56 -4.12
N SER A 62 -6.62 -8.31 -4.68
CA SER A 62 -6.55 -8.79 -6.07
C SER A 62 -6.55 -7.66 -7.11
N ASP A 63 -7.00 -6.46 -6.73
CA ASP A 63 -6.97 -5.23 -7.53
C ASP A 63 -5.74 -4.36 -7.22
N CYS A 64 -4.72 -4.93 -6.58
CA CYS A 64 -3.48 -4.26 -6.16
C CYS A 64 -3.67 -3.13 -5.13
N SER A 65 -4.87 -3.03 -4.54
CA SER A 65 -5.12 -2.18 -3.38
C SER A 65 -4.26 -2.62 -2.19
N LEU A 66 -3.74 -1.66 -1.43
CA LEU A 66 -3.00 -1.95 -0.22
C LEU A 66 -3.95 -2.01 0.96
N ASN A 67 -4.02 -3.16 1.61
CA ASN A 67 -4.72 -3.36 2.87
C ASN A 67 -3.73 -3.30 4.02
N ILE A 68 -4.01 -2.46 5.01
CA ILE A 68 -3.24 -2.33 6.25
C ILE A 68 -4.18 -2.67 7.39
N LYS A 69 -3.89 -3.78 8.08
CA LYS A 69 -4.65 -4.21 9.25
C LYS A 69 -4.11 -3.57 10.52
N ASN A 70 -4.91 -3.48 11.57
CA ASN A 70 -4.44 -3.08 12.90
C ASN A 70 -3.77 -4.23 13.68
#